data_AF-A0A2P5FTJ9-F1
#
_entry.id   AF-A0A2P5FTJ9-F1
#
_cell.length_a   1.000
_cell.length_b   1.000
_cell.length_c   1.000
_cell.angle_alpha   90.00
_cell.angle_beta   90.00
_cell.angle_gamma   90.00
#
_symmetry.space_group_name_H-M   'P 1'
#
loop_
_entity.id
_entity.type
_entity.pdbx_description
1 polymer ?
#
loop_
_entity_poly.entity_id
_entity_poly.type
_entity_poly.pdbx_seq_one_letter_code
_entity_poly.pdbx_strand_id
1 'polypeptide(L)'
;MRLVNRWQYVAHKFDEDFLIYVRFTIVNSTQNKQNKIAIQAQFISLFLGGVDSLLLLMKKSFLELGLKIKDCIEISWIEFVTYFDRSPIRKSQGSVNKTSQHRVLAFKAKLDYVKKANIEKFVTNNIGKVIRRRWSGIDPVVSLGGKMSKILESEILFVHRAGCLYKILYYAQWEGEEKDAAAAAERHINWTRSVYNYMSPYVSKNPRASYLNYRDLDLGKNNEKGHTSYT
;
A
#
# COMPACT_ATOMS: atom_id res chain seq x y z
N MET A 1 1.86 14.66 -8.19
CA MET A 1 2.99 13.71 -8.07
C MET A 1 4.17 14.23 -7.26
N ARG A 2 4.48 15.54 -7.27
CA ARG A 2 5.52 16.13 -6.39
C ARG A 2 5.38 15.75 -4.90
N LEU A 3 4.16 15.72 -4.36
CA LEU A 3 3.91 15.31 -2.96
C LEU A 3 4.30 13.85 -2.70
N VAL A 4 3.98 12.94 -3.62
CA VAL A 4 4.39 11.53 -3.51
C VAL A 4 5.90 11.42 -3.58
N ASN A 5 6.55 12.21 -4.43
CA ASN A 5 8.01 12.26 -4.48
C ASN A 5 8.60 12.68 -3.14
N ARG A 6 8.14 13.80 -2.58
CA ARG A 6 8.56 14.28 -1.26
C ARG A 6 8.33 13.24 -0.16
N TRP A 7 7.15 12.59 -0.16
CA TRP A 7 6.78 11.55 0.80
C TRP A 7 7.82 10.41 0.86
N GLN A 8 8.37 9.97 -0.28
CA GLN A 8 9.38 8.90 -0.30
C GLN A 8 10.62 9.22 0.54
N TYR A 9 10.99 10.51 0.66
CA TYR A 9 12.18 10.96 1.38
C TYR A 9 11.96 11.21 2.87
N VAL A 10 10.72 11.48 3.28
CA VAL A 10 10.40 11.91 4.65
C VAL A 10 9.65 10.85 5.44
N ALA A 11 8.82 10.02 4.79
CA ALA A 11 7.90 9.11 5.47
C ALA A 11 8.55 8.04 6.36
N HIS A 12 9.76 7.61 6.01
CA HIS A 12 10.54 6.62 6.78
C HIS A 12 11.37 7.23 7.92
N LYS A 13 11.41 8.58 7.99
CA LYS A 13 12.23 9.33 8.96
C LYS A 13 11.41 9.89 10.11
N PHE A 14 10.09 9.78 10.05
CA PHE A 14 9.24 10.18 11.16
C PHE A 14 9.48 9.29 12.38
N ASP A 15 9.21 9.86 13.55
CA ASP A 15 9.28 9.15 14.83
C ASP A 15 8.20 8.05 14.92
N GLU A 16 8.36 7.16 15.90
CA GLU A 16 7.54 5.95 16.06
C GLU A 16 6.05 6.25 16.27
N ASP A 17 5.73 7.47 16.69
CA ASP A 17 4.37 7.94 16.94
C ASP A 17 3.62 8.37 15.68
N PHE A 18 4.28 8.41 14.52
CA PHE A 18 3.66 8.86 13.27
C PHE A 18 3.83 7.88 12.12
N LEU A 19 2.70 7.45 11.57
CA LEU A 19 2.62 6.67 10.34
C LEU A 19 1.89 7.48 9.27
N ILE A 20 2.46 7.56 8.07
CA ILE A 20 1.80 8.14 6.90
C ILE A 20 2.05 7.28 5.67
N TYR A 21 0.97 6.90 4.99
CA TYR A 21 1.04 6.08 3.79
C TYR A 21 0.24 6.69 2.65
N VAL A 22 0.59 6.29 1.42
CA VAL A 22 -0.08 6.77 0.21
C VAL A 22 -0.99 5.68 -0.34
N ARG A 23 -2.26 6.02 -0.56
CA ARG A 23 -3.22 5.23 -1.34
C ARG A 23 -3.48 5.95 -2.65
N PHE A 24 -3.47 5.24 -3.76
CA PHE A 24 -3.84 5.81 -5.05
C PHE A 24 -5.24 5.35 -5.46
N THR A 25 -6.06 6.28 -5.95
CA THR A 25 -7.43 6.01 -6.39
C THR A 25 -7.70 6.67 -7.74
N ILE A 26 -8.70 6.15 -8.45
CA ILE A 26 -9.25 6.79 -9.65
C ILE A 26 -10.40 7.70 -9.23
N VAL A 27 -10.41 8.91 -9.79
CA VAL A 27 -11.54 9.85 -9.68
C VAL A 27 -11.96 10.35 -11.06
N ASN A 28 -13.26 10.56 -11.24
CA ASN A 28 -13.79 11.17 -12.44
C ASN A 28 -13.46 12.66 -12.43
N SER A 29 -12.70 13.14 -13.43
CA SER A 29 -12.44 14.57 -13.57
C SER A 29 -13.52 15.23 -14.42
N THR A 30 -14.17 16.24 -13.88
CA THR A 30 -15.16 17.08 -14.58
C THR A 30 -14.53 18.25 -15.33
N GLN A 31 -13.21 18.42 -15.28
CA GLN A 31 -12.57 19.68 -15.67
C GLN A 31 -12.60 20.04 -17.16
N ASN A 32 -13.00 19.17 -18.10
CA ASN A 32 -12.86 19.49 -19.53
C ASN A 32 -13.85 18.80 -20.51
N LYS A 33 -15.13 18.59 -20.14
CA LYS A 33 -16.20 17.99 -21.02
C LYS A 33 -15.87 16.64 -21.70
N GLN A 34 -14.68 16.09 -21.47
CA GLN A 34 -14.24 14.75 -21.80
C GLN A 34 -14.09 14.03 -20.46
N ASN A 35 -14.76 12.90 -20.30
CA ASN A 35 -14.63 12.00 -19.15
C ASN A 35 -13.19 11.48 -19.04
N LYS A 36 -12.27 12.31 -18.55
CA LYS A 36 -10.88 11.91 -18.28
C LYS A 36 -10.80 11.31 -16.89
N ILE A 37 -10.33 10.07 -16.84
CA ILE A 37 -9.95 9.36 -15.63
C ILE A 37 -8.72 10.09 -15.05
N ALA A 38 -8.83 10.61 -13.82
CA ALA A 38 -7.71 11.20 -13.10
C ALA A 38 -7.28 10.29 -11.95
N ILE A 39 -5.99 10.32 -11.61
CA ILE A 39 -5.46 9.62 -10.46
C ILE A 39 -5.26 10.58 -9.31
N GLN A 40 -5.83 10.21 -8.17
CA GLN A 40 -5.67 10.90 -6.91
C GLN A 40 -4.72 10.10 -6.02
N ALA A 41 -3.75 10.79 -5.43
CA ALA A 41 -2.97 10.27 -4.31
C ALA A 41 -3.59 10.78 -3.01
N GLN A 42 -4.02 9.86 -2.16
CA GLN A 42 -4.55 10.10 -0.83
C GLN A 42 -3.45 9.81 0.18
N PHE A 43 -3.15 10.79 1.03
CA PHE A 43 -2.25 10.63 2.16
C PHE A 43 -3.09 10.32 3.38
N ILE A 44 -2.86 9.15 3.96
CA ILE A 44 -3.58 8.71 5.15
C ILE A 44 -2.56 8.52 6.25
N SER A 45 -2.86 9.06 7.43
CA SER A 45 -1.93 9.05 8.55
C SER A 45 -2.59 8.63 9.84
N LEU A 46 -1.78 8.05 10.73
CA LEU A 46 -2.09 7.77 12.12
C LEU A 46 -1.02 8.45 12.96
N PHE A 47 -1.44 9.24 13.95
CA PHE A 47 -0.55 9.92 14.88
C PHE A 47 -0.96 9.59 16.31
N LEU A 48 0.00 9.16 17.13
CA LEU A 48 -0.21 8.87 18.54
C LEU A 48 -0.01 10.16 19.35
N GLY A 49 -0.99 11.06 19.27
CA GLY A 49 -0.94 12.35 19.97
C GLY A 49 -2.03 13.31 19.52
N GLY A 50 -1.96 14.55 20.01
CA GLY A 50 -2.92 15.59 19.66
C GLY A 50 -2.65 16.28 18.31
N VAL A 51 -3.69 16.87 17.73
CA VAL A 51 -3.71 17.52 16.42
C VAL A 51 -2.75 18.70 16.35
N ASP A 52 -2.59 19.47 17.42
CA ASP A 52 -1.65 20.59 17.46
C ASP A 52 -0.19 20.10 17.30
N SER A 53 0.15 18.99 17.96
CA SER A 53 1.47 18.37 17.84
C SER A 53 1.70 17.79 16.45
N LEU A 54 0.67 17.18 15.85
CA LEU A 54 0.70 16.71 14.46
C LEU A 54 0.95 17.87 13.49
N LEU A 55 0.24 18.98 13.64
CA LEU A 55 0.38 20.15 12.77
C LEU A 55 1.78 20.76 12.87
N LEU A 56 2.35 20.84 14.08
CA LEU A 56 3.74 21.28 14.28
C LEU A 56 4.75 20.34 13.60
N LEU A 57 4.57 19.02 13.75
CA LEU A 57 5.40 18.01 13.09
C LEU A 57 5.33 18.16 11.56
N MET A 58 4.13 18.29 11.01
CA MET A 58 3.92 18.40 9.57
C MET A 58 4.47 19.71 9.02
N LYS A 59 4.35 20.83 9.75
CA LYS A 59 4.95 22.12 9.37
C LYS A 59 6.47 22.04 9.28
N LYS A 60 7.11 21.26 10.16
CA LYS A 60 8.58 21.08 10.19
C LYS A 60 9.07 20.11 9.10
N SER A 61 8.38 18.99 8.92
CA SER A 61 8.93 17.83 8.21
C SER A 61 8.29 17.59 6.84
N PHE A 62 7.06 18.05 6.61
CA PHE A 62 6.33 17.83 5.36
C PHE A 62 5.30 18.93 5.07
N LEU A 63 5.76 20.18 5.11
CA LEU A 63 4.95 21.40 4.95
C LEU A 63 4.17 21.40 3.63
N GLU A 64 4.75 20.83 2.58
CA GLU A 64 4.19 20.80 1.23
C GLU A 64 2.86 20.05 1.17
N LEU A 65 2.59 19.13 2.11
CA LEU A 65 1.30 18.44 2.19
C LEU A 65 0.14 19.40 2.50
N GLY A 66 0.41 20.50 3.20
CA GLY A 66 -0.59 21.52 3.51
C GLY A 66 -1.70 21.06 4.44
N LEU A 67 -1.41 20.13 5.36
CA LEU A 67 -2.36 19.59 6.32
C LEU A 67 -2.98 20.70 7.18
N LYS A 68 -4.29 20.69 7.33
CA LYS A 68 -5.04 21.63 8.19
C LYS A 68 -5.81 20.88 9.27
N ILE A 69 -6.18 21.59 10.32
CA ILE A 69 -6.97 21.03 11.44
C ILE A 69 -8.27 20.37 10.96
N LYS A 70 -8.93 20.95 9.96
CA LYS A 70 -10.18 20.42 9.36
C LYS A 70 -10.01 19.10 8.62
N ASP A 71 -8.77 18.71 8.31
CA ASP A 71 -8.45 17.45 7.65
C ASP A 71 -8.13 16.34 8.68
N CYS A 72 -8.11 16.68 9.97
CA CYS A 72 -7.77 15.80 11.08
C CYS A 72 -9.03 15.41 11.86
N ILE A 73 -9.03 14.18 12.38
CA ILE A 73 -10.07 13.70 13.30
C ILE A 73 -9.34 13.05 14.48
N GLU A 74 -9.55 13.59 15.67
CA GLU A 74 -9.06 12.99 16.91
C GLU A 74 -10.09 12.01 17.44
N ILE A 75 -9.67 10.76 17.60
CA ILE A 75 -10.50 9.66 18.10
C ILE A 75 -9.64 8.74 18.95
N SER A 76 -10.28 7.97 19.84
CA SER A 76 -9.58 6.93 20.60
C SER A 76 -9.05 5.82 19.67
N TRP A 77 -8.08 5.05 20.16
CA TRP A 77 -7.49 3.94 19.41
C TRP A 77 -8.54 2.92 18.93
N ILE A 78 -9.53 2.58 19.77
CA ILE A 78 -10.55 1.59 19.41
C ILE A 78 -11.53 2.12 18.35
N GLU A 79 -11.84 3.41 18.40
CA GLU A 79 -12.63 4.07 17.37
C GLU A 79 -11.86 4.11 16.05
N PHE A 80 -10.54 4.35 16.08
CA PHE A 80 -9.69 4.28 14.90
C PHE A 80 -9.67 2.89 14.27
N VAL A 81 -9.53 1.82 15.05
CA VAL A 81 -9.58 0.44 14.54
C VAL A 81 -10.89 0.19 13.79
N THR A 82 -12.02 0.66 14.35
CA THR A 82 -13.34 0.53 13.72
C THR A 82 -13.46 1.39 12.46
N TYR A 83 -12.93 2.61 12.49
CA TYR A 83 -12.91 3.55 11.36
C TYR A 83 -12.07 3.02 10.19
N PHE A 84 -10.92 2.43 10.48
CA PHE A 84 -9.97 1.94 9.49
C PHE A 84 -10.49 0.72 8.72
N ASP A 85 -11.21 -0.18 9.40
CA ASP A 85 -11.85 -1.36 8.82
C ASP A 85 -13.05 -1.01 7.90
N ARG A 86 -13.35 0.29 7.72
CA ARG A 86 -14.54 0.80 7.01
C ARG A 86 -15.86 0.28 7.59
N SER A 87 -15.81 -0.24 8.82
CA SER A 87 -16.98 -0.56 9.60
C SER A 87 -17.63 0.74 10.08
N PRO A 88 -18.96 0.88 10.04
CA PRO A 88 -19.61 2.08 10.56
C PRO A 88 -19.22 2.29 12.03
N ILE A 89 -18.70 3.47 12.36
CA ILE A 89 -18.23 3.91 13.70
C ILE A 89 -19.26 3.59 14.82
N ARG A 90 -20.53 3.40 14.45
CA ARG A 90 -21.66 3.20 15.36
C ARG A 90 -21.98 1.74 15.71
N LYS A 91 -21.19 0.75 15.29
CA LYS A 91 -21.33 -0.63 15.82
C LYS A 91 -20.42 -0.78 17.04
N SER A 92 -21.05 -0.75 18.20
CA SER A 92 -20.50 -0.80 19.57
C SER A 92 -19.41 -1.86 19.80
N GLN A 93 -18.69 -1.67 20.92
CA GLN A 93 -17.54 -2.39 21.46
C GLN A 93 -17.56 -3.94 21.50
N GLY A 94 -18.56 -4.60 20.91
CA GLY A 94 -18.62 -6.06 20.75
C GLY A 94 -18.23 -6.59 19.36
N SER A 95 -17.78 -5.75 18.42
CA SER A 95 -17.63 -6.14 17.00
C SER A 95 -16.29 -6.78 16.61
N VAL A 96 -15.26 -6.79 17.47
CA VAL A 96 -13.95 -7.41 17.15
C VAL A 96 -14.05 -8.93 16.96
N ASN A 97 -15.14 -9.55 17.46
CA ASN A 97 -15.37 -11.00 17.45
C ASN A 97 -16.28 -11.51 16.31
N LYS A 98 -16.55 -10.74 15.26
CA LYS A 98 -17.40 -11.22 14.15
C LYS A 98 -16.56 -11.75 13.00
N THR A 99 -16.72 -13.04 12.71
CA THR A 99 -16.34 -13.65 11.42
C THR A 99 -16.93 -12.79 10.32
N SER A 100 -16.06 -12.14 9.56
CA SER A 100 -16.45 -11.09 8.64
C SER A 100 -17.41 -11.64 7.58
N GLN A 101 -18.65 -11.13 7.52
CA GLN A 101 -19.61 -11.36 6.42
C GLN A 101 -19.22 -10.55 5.18
N HIS A 102 -17.93 -10.31 4.95
CA HIS A 102 -17.48 -9.64 3.74
C HIS A 102 -17.65 -10.59 2.56
N ARG A 103 -18.15 -10.05 1.45
CA ARG A 103 -18.18 -10.74 0.16
C ARG A 103 -16.75 -11.22 -0.14
N VAL A 104 -16.56 -12.53 -0.19
CA VAL A 104 -15.24 -13.11 -0.50
C VAL A 104 -14.94 -12.83 -1.96
N LEU A 105 -14.04 -11.88 -2.20
CA LEU A 105 -13.55 -11.58 -3.54
C LEU A 105 -12.33 -12.46 -3.84
N ALA A 106 -12.29 -13.01 -5.05
CA ALA A 106 -11.07 -13.62 -5.56
C ALA A 106 -10.01 -12.54 -5.75
N PHE A 107 -8.73 -12.87 -5.51
CA PHE A 107 -7.66 -11.88 -5.61
C PHE A 107 -6.32 -12.47 -6.03
N LYS A 108 -5.48 -11.60 -6.59
CA LYS A 108 -4.03 -11.82 -6.78
C LYS A 108 -3.30 -10.63 -6.18
N ALA A 109 -2.24 -10.91 -5.43
CA ALA A 109 -1.39 -9.90 -4.83
C ALA A 109 0.09 -10.24 -5.01
N LYS A 110 0.94 -9.21 -5.11
CA LYS A 110 2.41 -9.29 -5.10
C LYS A 110 2.95 -8.09 -4.33
N LEU A 111 4.05 -8.27 -3.59
CA LEU A 111 4.61 -7.22 -2.75
C LEU A 111 6.09 -7.01 -3.02
N ASP A 112 6.52 -5.74 -3.04
CA ASP A 112 7.92 -5.34 -3.13
C ASP A 112 8.32 -4.43 -1.96
N TYR A 113 9.63 -4.38 -1.71
CA TYR A 113 10.26 -3.38 -0.85
C TYR A 113 11.06 -2.39 -1.68
N VAL A 114 10.99 -1.11 -1.32
CA VAL A 114 11.78 -0.04 -1.93
C VAL A 114 12.85 0.43 -0.97
N LYS A 115 14.10 0.45 -1.45
CA LYS A 115 15.28 0.88 -0.68
C LYS A 115 15.83 2.25 -1.12
N LYS A 116 15.33 2.81 -2.23
CA LYS A 116 15.74 4.12 -2.76
C LYS A 116 14.53 4.89 -3.27
N ALA A 117 14.45 6.19 -3.00
CA ALA A 117 13.35 7.04 -3.45
C ALA A 117 13.47 7.33 -4.95
N ASN A 118 12.94 6.45 -5.80
CA ASN A 118 13.09 6.54 -7.25
C ASN A 118 11.83 6.16 -8.05
N ILE A 119 10.66 6.03 -7.41
CA ILE A 119 9.42 5.64 -8.13
C ILE A 119 8.70 6.82 -8.79
N GLU A 120 9.26 8.04 -8.79
CA GLU A 120 8.60 9.24 -9.30
C GLU A 120 8.17 9.11 -10.77
N LYS A 121 9.06 8.57 -11.63
CA LYS A 121 8.75 8.34 -13.05
C LYS A 121 7.63 7.31 -13.23
N PHE A 122 7.63 6.25 -12.43
CA PHE A 122 6.55 5.26 -12.42
C PHE A 122 5.22 5.91 -12.02
N VAL A 123 5.23 6.63 -10.89
CA VAL A 123 4.06 7.32 -10.35
C VAL A 123 3.54 8.39 -11.30
N THR A 124 4.38 9.05 -12.08
CA THR A 124 3.93 10.14 -12.97
C THR A 124 3.41 9.62 -14.30
N ASN A 125 4.09 8.64 -14.90
CA ASN A 125 3.84 8.25 -16.29
C ASN A 125 2.97 7.00 -16.43
N ASN A 126 2.91 6.16 -15.39
CA ASN A 126 2.38 4.80 -15.53
C ASN A 126 1.35 4.41 -14.48
N ILE A 127 1.25 5.13 -13.36
CA ILE A 127 0.22 4.86 -12.36
C ILE A 127 -1.19 4.87 -12.97
N GLY A 128 -1.40 5.71 -13.99
CA GLY A 128 -2.57 5.78 -14.90
C GLY A 128 -3.01 4.44 -15.47
N LYS A 129 -2.02 3.69 -15.95
CA LYS A 129 -2.18 2.43 -16.65
C LYS A 129 -2.30 1.26 -15.67
N VAL A 130 -1.70 1.42 -14.49
CA VAL A 130 -1.75 0.45 -13.41
C VAL A 130 -3.13 0.50 -12.77
N ILE A 131 -3.53 1.63 -12.22
CA ILE A 131 -4.80 1.73 -11.50
C ILE A 131 -5.92 1.79 -12.53
N ARG A 132 -6.66 0.68 -12.66
CA ARG A 132 -7.66 0.53 -13.71
C ARG A 132 -9.09 0.31 -13.19
N ARG A 133 -9.25 -0.18 -11.96
CA ARG A 133 -10.57 -0.55 -11.39
C ARG A 133 -10.66 -0.21 -9.90
N ARG A 134 -11.89 -0.08 -9.41
CA ARG A 134 -12.22 0.23 -8.00
C ARG A 134 -11.63 -0.76 -6.98
N TRP A 135 -11.31 -1.97 -7.40
CA TRP A 135 -10.81 -3.07 -6.56
C TRP A 135 -9.46 -3.65 -7.07
N SER A 136 -8.74 -2.91 -7.93
CA SER A 136 -7.41 -3.33 -8.42
C SER A 136 -6.49 -2.12 -8.50
N GLY A 137 -5.32 -2.20 -7.87
CA GLY A 137 -4.39 -1.09 -7.84
C GLY A 137 -3.17 -1.33 -6.96
N ILE A 138 -2.66 -0.23 -6.41
CA ILE A 138 -1.57 -0.22 -5.45
C ILE A 138 -2.18 0.11 -4.09
N ASP A 139 -2.22 -0.88 -3.19
CA ASP A 139 -2.65 -0.70 -1.79
C ASP A 139 -1.44 -0.48 -0.88
N PRO A 140 -1.66 0.12 0.30
CA PRO A 140 -0.97 1.32 0.69
C PRO A 140 0.55 1.18 0.64
N VAL A 141 1.19 2.22 0.11
CA VAL A 141 2.63 2.36 0.18
C VAL A 141 2.97 2.73 1.63
N VAL A 142 3.29 1.72 2.44
CA VAL A 142 3.50 1.88 3.89
C VAL A 142 4.98 2.13 4.13
N SER A 143 5.32 3.24 4.79
CA SER A 143 6.70 3.52 5.18
C SER A 143 7.23 2.49 6.17
N LEU A 144 8.50 2.14 6.01
CA LEU A 144 9.29 1.38 6.96
C LEU A 144 10.36 2.33 7.52
N GLY A 145 10.51 2.36 8.84
CA GLY A 145 11.28 3.36 9.55
C GLY A 145 11.12 3.17 11.06
N GLY A 146 11.41 4.20 11.86
CA GLY A 146 11.18 4.18 13.31
C GLY A 146 11.69 2.89 13.96
N LYS A 147 10.82 2.18 14.67
CA LYS A 147 11.14 0.91 15.34
C LYS A 147 11.64 -0.17 14.39
N MET A 148 11.10 -0.24 13.16
CA MET A 148 11.49 -1.25 12.16
C MET A 148 12.96 -1.12 11.74
N SER A 149 13.53 0.08 11.80
CA SER A 149 14.95 0.33 11.50
C SER A 149 15.88 0.09 12.69
N LYS A 150 15.34 -0.07 13.90
CA LYS A 150 16.12 -0.31 15.13
C LYS A 150 16.30 -1.81 15.44
N ILE A 151 15.47 -2.66 14.85
CA ILE A 151 15.52 -4.12 15.01
C ILE A 151 16.56 -4.69 14.03
N LEU A 152 17.42 -5.59 14.50
CA LEU A 152 18.42 -6.23 13.64
C LEU A 152 17.76 -7.19 12.65
N GLU A 153 18.29 -7.28 11.43
CA GLU A 153 17.75 -8.18 10.38
C GLU A 153 17.76 -9.65 10.82
N SER A 154 18.71 -10.05 11.66
CA SER A 154 18.87 -11.40 12.19
C SER A 154 18.08 -11.67 13.47
N GLU A 155 17.39 -10.68 14.04
CA GLU A 155 16.70 -10.83 15.32
C GLU A 155 15.52 -11.82 15.23
N ILE A 156 14.81 -11.79 14.10
CA ILE A 156 13.74 -12.74 13.77
C ILE A 156 13.69 -12.99 12.25
N LEU A 157 12.92 -14.01 11.82
CA LEU A 157 12.79 -14.42 10.41
C LEU A 157 12.29 -13.32 9.45
N PHE A 158 11.68 -12.24 9.96
CA PHE A 158 11.34 -11.08 9.14
C PHE A 158 12.55 -10.14 9.02
N VAL A 159 13.21 -10.21 7.87
CA VAL A 159 14.52 -9.58 7.60
C VAL A 159 14.45 -8.14 7.08
N HIS A 160 13.27 -7.63 6.69
CA HIS A 160 13.17 -6.32 6.02
C HIS A 160 13.15 -5.17 7.04
N ARG A 161 14.33 -4.71 7.44
CA ARG A 161 14.55 -3.72 8.51
C ARG A 161 15.14 -2.40 7.99
N ALA A 162 16.26 -1.96 8.57
CA ALA A 162 16.97 -0.75 8.20
C ALA A 162 17.29 -0.71 6.69
N GLY A 163 17.18 0.48 6.09
CA GLY A 163 17.39 0.67 4.65
C GLY A 163 16.20 0.29 3.76
N CYS A 164 15.12 -0.28 4.31
CA CYS A 164 13.83 -0.35 3.62
C CYS A 164 13.04 0.93 3.87
N LEU A 165 12.72 1.70 2.83
CA LEU A 165 11.99 2.96 2.95
C LEU A 165 10.48 2.73 3.08
N TYR A 166 9.96 1.79 2.30
CA TYR A 166 8.54 1.43 2.28
C TYR A 166 8.31 0.12 1.54
N LYS A 167 7.12 -0.46 1.73
CA LYS A 167 6.63 -1.61 0.97
C LYS A 167 5.51 -1.17 0.03
N ILE A 168 5.39 -1.82 -1.13
CA ILE A 168 4.34 -1.59 -2.13
C ILE A 168 3.57 -2.90 -2.35
N LEU A 169 2.25 -2.88 -2.20
CA LEU A 169 1.39 -4.00 -2.53
C LEU A 169 0.67 -3.74 -3.86
N TYR A 170 0.89 -4.61 -4.85
CA TYR A 170 0.14 -4.65 -6.10
C TYR A 170 -0.95 -5.70 -5.96
N TYR A 171 -2.21 -5.33 -6.20
CA TYR A 171 -3.31 -6.27 -6.03
C TYR A 171 -4.42 -6.06 -7.06
N ALA A 172 -5.08 -7.15 -7.41
CA ALA A 172 -6.33 -7.15 -8.15
C ALA A 172 -7.34 -8.04 -7.43
N GLN A 173 -8.55 -7.54 -7.24
CA GLN A 173 -9.71 -8.29 -6.76
C GLN A 173 -10.80 -8.32 -7.84
N TRP A 174 -11.54 -9.42 -7.89
CA TRP A 174 -12.66 -9.63 -8.81
C TRP A 174 -13.72 -10.55 -8.20
N GLU A 175 -14.91 -10.53 -8.78
CA GLU A 175 -16.01 -11.40 -8.37
C GLU A 175 -15.82 -12.81 -8.98
N GLY A 176 -15.97 -13.85 -8.17
CA GLY A 176 -15.75 -15.23 -8.60
C GLY A 176 -16.85 -15.80 -9.51
N GLU A 177 -17.99 -15.11 -9.61
CA GLU A 177 -19.20 -15.58 -10.32
C GLU A 177 -19.40 -14.87 -11.69
N GLU A 178 -18.36 -14.24 -12.24
CA GLU A 178 -18.46 -13.69 -13.60
C GLU A 178 -18.74 -14.82 -14.63
N LYS A 179 -19.57 -14.53 -15.64
CA LYS A 179 -19.95 -15.49 -16.71
C LYS A 179 -18.74 -16.17 -17.38
N ASP A 180 -17.57 -15.53 -17.37
CA ASP A 180 -16.28 -16.06 -17.83
C ASP A 180 -15.19 -15.96 -16.74
N ALA A 181 -15.45 -16.53 -15.56
CA ALA A 181 -14.59 -16.42 -14.38
C ALA A 181 -13.11 -16.78 -14.63
N ALA A 182 -12.82 -17.79 -15.45
CA ALA A 182 -11.46 -18.20 -15.77
C ALA A 182 -10.69 -17.13 -16.58
N ALA A 183 -11.31 -16.60 -17.64
CA ALA A 183 -10.71 -15.54 -18.46
C ALA A 183 -10.58 -14.23 -17.66
N ALA A 184 -11.52 -13.94 -16.76
CA ALA A 184 -11.42 -12.81 -15.84
C ALA A 184 -10.23 -12.95 -14.88
N ALA A 185 -10.11 -14.11 -14.22
CA ALA A 185 -9.00 -14.41 -13.32
C ALA A 185 -7.64 -14.28 -14.04
N GLU A 186 -7.52 -14.84 -15.24
CA GLU A 186 -6.30 -14.76 -16.03
C GLU A 186 -5.92 -13.31 -16.36
N ARG A 187 -6.88 -12.49 -16.80
CA ARG A 187 -6.64 -11.05 -17.06
C ARG A 187 -6.12 -10.32 -15.82
N HIS A 188 -6.70 -10.58 -14.65
CA HIS A 188 -6.31 -9.93 -13.40
C HIS A 188 -4.92 -10.39 -12.94
N ILE A 189 -4.64 -11.70 -13.01
CA ILE A 189 -3.33 -12.27 -12.67
C ILE A 189 -2.24 -11.72 -13.59
N ASN A 190 -2.47 -11.74 -14.91
CA ASN A 190 -1.50 -11.25 -15.89
C ASN A 190 -1.25 -9.75 -15.75
N TRP A 191 -2.28 -8.97 -15.41
CA TRP A 191 -2.11 -7.56 -15.07
C TRP A 191 -1.21 -7.38 -13.83
N THR A 192 -1.45 -8.10 -12.72
CA THR A 192 -0.60 -7.98 -11.52
C THR A 192 0.85 -8.37 -11.80
N ARG A 193 1.08 -9.42 -12.61
CA ARG A 193 2.43 -9.82 -13.07
C ARG A 193 3.11 -8.74 -13.90
N SER A 194 2.38 -8.13 -14.84
CA SER A 194 2.89 -7.05 -15.68
C SER A 194 3.35 -5.85 -14.85
N VAL A 195 2.55 -5.42 -13.88
CA VAL A 195 2.90 -4.31 -12.96
C VAL A 195 4.13 -4.67 -12.11
N TYR A 196 4.18 -5.87 -11.56
CA TYR A 196 5.32 -6.35 -10.80
C TYR A 196 6.60 -6.38 -11.65
N ASN A 197 6.55 -6.93 -12.86
CA ASN A 197 7.70 -6.94 -13.77
C ASN A 197 8.15 -5.54 -14.16
N TYR A 198 7.21 -4.62 -14.38
CA TYR A 198 7.53 -3.22 -14.65
C TYR A 198 8.27 -2.56 -13.48
N MET A 199 7.95 -2.92 -12.24
CA MET A 199 8.53 -2.33 -11.04
C MET A 199 9.95 -2.79 -10.71
N SER A 200 10.44 -3.83 -11.38
CA SER A 200 11.76 -4.44 -11.17
C SER A 200 12.94 -3.46 -11.02
N PRO A 201 13.10 -2.40 -11.84
CA PRO A 201 14.26 -1.50 -11.72
C PRO A 201 14.13 -0.47 -10.57
N TYR A 202 12.96 -0.36 -9.94
CA TYR A 202 12.68 0.64 -8.90
C TYR A 202 12.66 0.06 -7.47
N VAL A 203 12.65 -1.27 -7.33
CA VAL A 203 12.50 -1.96 -6.05
C VAL A 203 13.81 -2.60 -5.62
N SER A 204 13.82 -3.28 -4.48
CA SER A 204 14.95 -4.06 -4.01
C SER A 204 15.41 -5.09 -5.05
N LYS A 205 16.72 -5.35 -5.08
CA LYS A 205 17.35 -6.32 -5.98
C LYS A 205 18.48 -7.04 -5.25
N ASN A 206 18.76 -8.26 -5.69
CA ASN A 206 19.81 -9.15 -5.17
C ASN A 206 19.71 -9.43 -3.64
N PRO A 207 18.67 -10.13 -3.18
CA PRO A 207 17.49 -10.60 -3.91
C PRO A 207 16.40 -9.52 -4.03
N ARG A 208 15.42 -9.75 -4.92
CA ARG A 208 14.19 -8.96 -4.92
C ARG A 208 13.32 -9.41 -3.75
N ALA A 209 13.18 -8.54 -2.75
CA ALA A 209 12.52 -8.85 -1.49
C ALA A 209 11.01 -9.04 -1.64
N SER A 210 10.48 -10.05 -0.96
CA SER A 210 9.05 -10.35 -0.84
C SER A 210 8.67 -10.55 0.64
N TYR A 211 7.37 -10.63 0.94
CA TYR A 211 6.88 -10.86 2.30
C TYR A 211 6.07 -12.16 2.36
N LEU A 212 6.47 -13.07 3.26
CA LEU A 212 5.90 -14.41 3.42
C LEU A 212 4.37 -14.42 3.56
N ASN A 213 3.78 -13.43 4.24
CA ASN A 213 2.33 -13.37 4.44
C ASN A 213 1.55 -12.95 3.17
N TYR A 214 2.24 -12.51 2.13
CA TYR A 214 1.72 -12.41 0.76
C TYR A 214 2.35 -13.50 -0.09
N ARG A 215 1.97 -14.75 0.19
CA ARG A 215 2.50 -15.93 -0.52
C ARG A 215 2.28 -15.78 -2.02
N ASP A 216 3.36 -15.93 -2.78
CA ASP A 216 3.37 -15.73 -4.21
C ASP A 216 4.10 -16.88 -4.91
N LEU A 217 3.33 -17.83 -5.41
CA LEU A 217 3.86 -19.01 -6.10
C LEU A 217 4.54 -18.69 -7.45
N ASP A 218 4.41 -17.45 -7.94
CA ASP A 218 5.16 -17.01 -9.11
C ASP A 218 6.66 -16.80 -8.80
N LEU A 219 7.06 -16.71 -7.51
CA LEU A 219 8.47 -16.59 -7.10
C LEU A 219 9.21 -17.93 -7.13
N GLY A 220 8.49 -19.02 -7.43
CA GLY A 220 9.00 -20.38 -7.43
C GLY A 220 8.14 -21.32 -6.59
N LYS A 221 8.23 -22.60 -6.90
CA LYS A 221 7.59 -23.70 -6.18
C LYS A 221 8.65 -24.76 -5.90
N ASN A 222 8.46 -25.52 -4.83
CA ASN A 222 9.23 -26.74 -4.65
C ASN A 222 8.86 -27.72 -5.77
N ASN A 223 9.86 -28.43 -6.29
CA ASN A 223 9.61 -29.52 -7.20
C ASN A 223 8.92 -30.65 -6.45
N GLU A 224 7.93 -31.30 -7.07
CA GLU A 224 7.24 -32.45 -6.46
C GLU A 224 8.20 -33.62 -6.19
N LYS A 225 9.28 -33.70 -6.98
CA LYS A 225 10.42 -34.62 -6.80
C LYS A 225 11.72 -33.92 -7.18
N GLY A 226 12.80 -34.20 -6.44
CA GLY A 226 14.15 -33.66 -6.72
C GLY A 226 14.46 -32.31 -6.07
N HIS A 227 15.57 -31.67 -6.45
CA HIS A 227 16.04 -30.40 -5.87
C HIS A 227 15.13 -29.22 -6.27
N THR A 228 14.82 -28.34 -5.32
CA THR A 228 14.04 -27.10 -5.57
C THR A 228 14.80 -26.13 -6.49
N SER A 229 14.08 -25.52 -7.44
CA SER A 229 14.57 -24.45 -8.32
C SER A 229 13.67 -23.21 -8.27
N TYR A 230 14.24 -22.02 -8.44
CA TYR A 230 13.51 -20.73 -8.45
C TYR A 230 13.71 -20.03 -9.81
N THR A 231 12.70 -19.30 -10.30
CA THR A 231 12.72 -18.55 -11.58
C THR A 231 12.75 -17.05 -11.38
#